data_AF-A0A6M7V5X6-F1
#
_entry.id   AF-A0A6M7V5X6-F1
#
_cell.length_a   1.000
_cell.length_b   1.000
_cell.length_c   1.000
_cell.angle_alpha   90.00
_cell.angle_beta   90.00
_cell.angle_gamma   90.00
#
_symmetry.space_group_name_H-M   'P 1'
#
loop_
_entity.id
_entity.type
_entity.pdbx_description
1 polymer ?
#
loop_
_entity_poly.entity_id
_entity_poly.type
_entity_poly.pdbx_seq_one_letter_code
_entity_poly.pdbx_strand_id
1 'polypeptide(L)'
;MTPLDRAIALLKDKGYRTVQQPFGIGSATYSFDAVLTAEQSLDLVLLQDTTLGSGERIRREVLAFGRSLDVLGSRRTLTLILVGQPLEPAILASLSQVCRVLPVGPLEAGDARMRDCLAVLLPLELPDAADMQGDWGSEVRRRLSAEEVRAATSYLSAAEQGEAGVRLELRKRVERALSGALS
;
A
#
# COMPACT_ATOMS: atom_id res chain seq x y z
N MET A 1 -18.33 -13.73 -8.05
CA MET A 1 -17.09 -13.68 -7.26
C MET A 1 -17.32 -12.72 -6.11
N THR A 2 -17.30 -13.23 -4.88
CA THR A 2 -17.50 -12.43 -3.67
C THR A 2 -16.29 -11.53 -3.40
N PRO A 3 -16.39 -10.52 -2.53
CA PRO A 3 -15.25 -9.66 -2.17
C PRO A 3 -14.19 -10.41 -1.41
N LEU A 4 -14.62 -11.39 -0.60
CA LEU A 4 -13.73 -12.34 0.04
C LEU A 4 -12.93 -13.11 -1.02
N ASP A 5 -13.59 -13.66 -2.05
CA ASP A 5 -12.92 -14.36 -3.16
C ASP A 5 -11.93 -13.45 -3.88
N ARG A 6 -12.27 -12.17 -4.08
CA ARG A 6 -11.38 -11.17 -4.70
C ARG A 6 -10.13 -10.93 -3.86
N ALA A 7 -10.29 -10.72 -2.55
CA ALA A 7 -9.16 -10.53 -1.64
C ALA A 7 -8.25 -11.77 -1.63
N ILE A 8 -8.84 -12.97 -1.62
CA ILE A 8 -8.10 -14.23 -1.73
C ILE A 8 -7.33 -14.32 -3.05
N ALA A 9 -7.99 -14.01 -4.17
CA ALA A 9 -7.37 -14.06 -5.50
C ALA A 9 -6.19 -13.08 -5.61
N LEU A 10 -6.37 -11.85 -5.11
CA LEU A 10 -5.33 -10.82 -5.11
C LEU A 10 -4.11 -11.24 -4.29
N LEU A 11 -4.32 -11.81 -3.09
CA LEU A 11 -3.20 -12.30 -2.28
C LEU A 11 -2.53 -13.52 -2.91
N LYS A 12 -3.29 -14.44 -3.52
CA LYS A 12 -2.72 -15.59 -4.23
C LYS A 12 -1.84 -15.19 -5.41
N ASP A 13 -2.25 -14.18 -6.17
CA ASP A 13 -1.44 -13.60 -7.26
C ASP A 13 -0.08 -13.08 -6.75
N LYS A 14 -0.02 -12.63 -5.48
CA LYS A 14 1.20 -12.16 -4.83
C LYS A 14 1.94 -13.22 -4.01
N GLY A 15 1.64 -14.50 -4.23
CA GLY A 15 2.41 -15.62 -3.65
C GLY A 15 1.91 -16.15 -2.31
N TYR A 16 0.75 -15.70 -1.83
CA TYR A 16 0.09 -16.32 -0.69
C TYR A 16 -0.57 -17.65 -1.10
N ARG A 17 -0.59 -18.61 -0.17
CA ARG A 17 -1.18 -19.94 -0.36
C ARG A 17 -2.22 -20.23 0.71
N THR A 18 -3.29 -20.92 0.31
CA THR A 18 -4.33 -21.35 1.25
C THR A 18 -3.79 -22.41 2.18
N VAL A 19 -4.05 -22.24 3.47
CA VAL A 19 -3.80 -23.25 4.50
C VAL A 19 -5.02 -24.16 4.60
N GLN A 20 -4.82 -25.47 4.66
CA GLN A 20 -5.94 -26.40 4.81
C GLN A 20 -6.69 -26.17 6.12
N GLN A 21 -8.00 -26.00 6.05
CA GLN A 21 -8.88 -25.76 7.18
C GLN A 21 -9.86 -26.91 7.42
N PRO A 22 -10.33 -27.09 8.66
CA PRO A 22 -9.91 -26.38 9.88
C PRO A 22 -8.53 -26.87 10.38
N PHE A 23 -7.77 -26.00 11.05
CA PHE A 23 -6.53 -26.43 11.73
C PHE A 23 -6.77 -26.58 13.23
N GLY A 24 -6.39 -27.74 13.75
CA GLY A 24 -6.30 -28.00 15.17
C GLY A 24 -5.03 -27.39 15.75
N ILE A 25 -5.16 -26.61 16.81
CA ILE A 25 -4.04 -26.23 17.67
C ILE A 25 -4.30 -26.82 19.06
N GLY A 26 -3.52 -27.83 19.43
CA GLY A 26 -3.78 -28.60 20.64
C GLY A 26 -5.14 -29.31 20.56
N SER A 27 -6.02 -29.05 21.54
CA SER A 27 -7.38 -29.58 21.58
C SER A 27 -8.44 -28.66 20.95
N ALA A 28 -8.04 -27.46 20.49
CA ALA A 28 -8.96 -26.47 19.93
C ALA A 28 -8.97 -26.55 18.39
N THR A 29 -10.16 -26.41 17.80
CA THR A 29 -10.35 -26.36 16.35
C THR A 29 -10.83 -24.97 15.95
N TYR A 30 -10.19 -24.39 14.94
CA TYR A 30 -10.51 -23.06 14.45
C TYR A 30 -10.95 -23.11 12.99
N SER A 31 -12.01 -22.36 12.67
CA SER A 31 -12.50 -22.17 11.31
C SER A 31 -12.64 -20.68 11.04
N PHE A 32 -12.07 -20.24 9.94
CA PHE A 32 -12.22 -18.89 9.41
C PHE A 32 -12.70 -19.01 7.96
N ASP A 33 -13.19 -17.93 7.36
CA ASP A 33 -13.69 -18.01 5.98
C ASP A 33 -12.58 -18.31 4.96
N ALA A 34 -11.38 -17.79 5.23
CA ALA A 34 -10.15 -18.27 4.60
C ALA A 34 -8.93 -17.99 5.46
N VAL A 35 -7.89 -18.81 5.30
CA VAL A 35 -6.57 -18.55 5.87
C VAL A 35 -5.48 -18.77 4.86
N LEU A 36 -4.58 -17.80 4.79
CA LEU A 36 -3.49 -17.74 3.84
C LEU A 36 -2.16 -17.58 4.58
N THR A 37 -1.10 -18.10 3.98
CA THR A 37 0.28 -17.88 4.43
C THR A 37 1.19 -17.65 3.23
N ALA A 38 2.27 -16.90 3.42
CA ALA A 38 3.29 -16.73 2.40
C ALA A 38 4.51 -17.60 2.73
N GLU A 39 5.21 -18.11 1.71
CA GLU A 39 6.47 -18.85 1.94
C GLU A 39 7.64 -17.92 2.23
N GLN A 40 7.63 -16.72 1.63
CA GLN A 40 8.74 -15.76 1.68
C GLN A 40 8.63 -14.78 2.86
N SER A 41 7.52 -14.80 3.61
CA SER A 41 7.32 -14.01 4.82
C SER A 41 6.75 -14.87 5.94
N LEU A 42 6.74 -14.35 7.17
CA LEU A 42 6.12 -15.02 8.31
C LEU A 42 4.63 -14.65 8.45
N ASP A 43 3.98 -14.18 7.38
CA ASP A 43 2.59 -13.76 7.46
C ASP A 43 1.64 -14.95 7.60
N LEU A 44 0.73 -14.84 8.57
CA LEU A 44 -0.46 -15.65 8.71
C LEU A 44 -1.67 -14.74 8.60
N VAL A 45 -2.41 -14.86 7.49
CA VAL A 45 -3.50 -13.97 7.15
C VAL A 45 -4.82 -14.71 7.34
N LEU A 46 -5.66 -14.19 8.22
CA LEU A 46 -7.03 -14.63 8.43
C LEU A 46 -7.96 -13.71 7.64
N LEU A 47 -8.96 -14.27 6.96
CA LEU A 47 -10.02 -13.51 6.30
C LEU A 47 -11.36 -13.88 6.91
N GLN A 48 -12.17 -12.86 7.18
CA GLN A 48 -13.50 -12.97 7.77
C GLN A 48 -14.46 -12.02 7.06
N ASP A 49 -15.58 -12.55 6.59
CA ASP A 49 -16.70 -11.81 6.04
C ASP A 49 -17.59 -11.31 7.19
N THR A 50 -17.54 -10.01 7.46
CA THR A 50 -18.29 -9.40 8.56
C THR A 50 -19.78 -9.25 8.26
N THR A 51 -20.24 -9.57 7.06
CA THR A 51 -21.67 -9.68 6.74
C THR A 51 -22.27 -10.99 7.24
N LEU A 52 -21.43 -12.01 7.47
CA LEU A 52 -21.80 -13.35 7.87
C LEU A 52 -21.40 -13.62 9.33
N GLY A 53 -22.10 -13.02 10.29
CA GLY A 53 -21.92 -13.32 11.72
C GLY A 53 -21.82 -12.07 12.60
N SER A 54 -21.51 -12.28 13.88
CA SER A 54 -21.35 -11.16 14.83
C SER A 54 -19.88 -10.82 15.04
N GLY A 55 -19.58 -9.52 15.13
CA GLY A 55 -18.22 -9.04 15.43
C GLY A 55 -17.67 -9.63 16.74
N GLU A 56 -18.53 -9.88 17.72
CA GLU A 56 -18.15 -10.48 19.00
C GLU A 56 -17.76 -11.96 18.87
N ARG A 57 -18.34 -12.69 17.91
CA ARG A 57 -17.88 -14.04 17.57
C ARG A 57 -16.48 -14.00 16.97
N ILE A 58 -16.27 -13.14 15.96
CA ILE A 58 -14.96 -12.94 15.31
C ILE A 58 -13.91 -12.57 16.35
N ARG A 59 -14.23 -11.63 17.26
CA ARG A 59 -13.36 -11.21 18.36
C ARG A 59 -12.91 -12.38 19.22
N ARG A 60 -13.85 -13.18 19.71
CA ARG A 60 -13.55 -14.33 20.59
C ARG A 60 -12.72 -15.39 19.88
N GLU A 61 -13.08 -15.75 18.64
CA GLU A 61 -12.36 -16.76 17.87
C GLU A 61 -10.91 -16.32 17.56
N VAL A 62 -10.71 -15.07 17.14
CA VAL A 62 -9.37 -14.54 16.84
C VAL A 62 -8.52 -14.40 18.10
N LEU A 63 -9.07 -13.92 19.21
CA LEU A 63 -8.33 -13.84 20.48
C LEU A 63 -7.93 -15.23 20.99
N ALA A 64 -8.84 -16.20 20.94
CA ALA A 64 -8.53 -17.58 21.31
C ALA A 64 -7.46 -18.18 20.39
N PHE A 65 -7.51 -17.89 19.09
CA PHE A 65 -6.51 -18.34 18.13
C PHE A 65 -5.14 -17.71 18.38
N GLY A 66 -5.07 -16.40 18.60
CA GLY A 66 -3.84 -15.69 18.96
C GLY A 66 -3.19 -16.27 20.21
N ARG A 67 -3.98 -16.52 21.26
CA ARG A 67 -3.49 -17.17 22.49
C ARG A 67 -2.94 -18.58 22.24
N SER A 68 -3.57 -19.36 21.37
CA SER A 68 -3.08 -20.67 20.99
C SER A 68 -1.75 -20.59 20.23
N LEU A 69 -1.59 -19.59 19.34
CA LEU A 69 -0.32 -19.34 18.66
C LEU A 69 0.79 -18.91 19.63
N ASP A 70 0.47 -18.09 20.63
CA ASP A 70 1.41 -17.69 21.68
C ASP A 70 1.93 -18.91 22.46
N VAL A 71 1.04 -19.81 22.86
CA VAL A 71 1.38 -21.05 23.59
C VAL A 71 2.26 -21.96 22.74
N LEU A 72 2.03 -22.03 21.43
CA LEU A 72 2.87 -22.78 20.50
C LEU A 72 4.22 -22.10 20.20
N GLY A 73 4.45 -20.88 20.66
CA GLY A 73 5.66 -20.11 20.34
C GLY A 73 5.76 -19.77 18.85
N SER A 74 4.62 -19.59 18.17
CA SER A 74 4.59 -19.23 16.75
C SER A 74 5.26 -17.87 16.54
N ARG A 75 6.13 -17.78 15.54
CA ARG A 75 6.76 -16.52 15.12
C ARG A 75 6.00 -15.83 13.97
N ARG A 76 4.88 -16.40 13.54
CA ARG A 76 4.10 -15.84 12.43
C ARG A 76 3.38 -14.57 12.84
N THR A 77 3.46 -13.53 12.01
CA THR A 77 2.72 -12.28 12.21
C THR A 77 1.27 -12.50 11.81
N LEU A 78 0.36 -12.37 12.77
CA LEU A 78 -1.07 -12.53 12.55
C LEU A 78 -1.66 -11.26 11.94
N THR A 79 -2.31 -11.38 10.79
CA THR A 79 -3.07 -10.30 10.15
C THR A 79 -4.52 -10.76 9.93
N LEU A 80 -5.49 -9.95 10.33
CA LEU A 80 -6.92 -10.20 10.13
C LEU A 80 -7.46 -9.21 9.11
N ILE A 81 -7.94 -9.72 7.99
CA ILE A 81 -8.65 -8.95 6.97
C ILE A 81 -10.15 -9.10 7.23
N LEU A 82 -10.81 -7.98 7.49
CA LEU A 82 -12.26 -7.93 7.70
C LEU A 82 -12.91 -7.41 6.43
N VAL A 83 -13.74 -8.22 5.78
CA VAL A 83 -14.38 -7.89 4.51
C VAL A 83 -15.86 -7.64 4.75
N GLY A 84 -16.36 -6.44 4.41
CA GLY A 84 -17.79 -6.13 4.48
C GLY A 84 -18.12 -4.97 5.41
N GLN A 85 -19.04 -5.18 6.36
CA GLN A 85 -19.50 -4.16 7.28
C GLN A 85 -18.42 -3.78 8.31
N PRO A 86 -18.28 -2.49 8.64
CA PRO A 86 -17.36 -2.05 9.69
C PRO A 86 -17.82 -2.60 11.05
N LEU A 87 -16.86 -3.10 11.84
CA LEU A 87 -17.11 -3.52 13.21
C LEU A 87 -17.04 -2.32 14.18
N GLU A 88 -17.60 -2.50 15.36
CA GLU A 88 -17.54 -1.50 16.43
C GLU A 88 -16.08 -1.17 16.81
N PRO A 89 -15.75 0.10 17.10
CA PRO A 89 -14.38 0.50 17.46
C PRO A 89 -13.78 -0.29 18.64
N ALA A 90 -14.59 -0.64 19.64
CA ALA A 90 -14.15 -1.42 20.79
C ALA A 90 -13.71 -2.86 20.40
N ILE A 91 -14.39 -3.46 19.42
CA ILE A 91 -14.04 -4.78 18.88
C ILE A 91 -12.74 -4.69 18.09
N LEU A 92 -12.61 -3.68 17.22
CA LEU A 92 -11.39 -3.44 16.44
C LEU A 92 -10.18 -3.19 17.34
N ALA A 93 -10.35 -2.40 18.41
CA ALA A 93 -9.31 -2.13 19.40
C ALA A 93 -8.86 -3.43 20.10
N SER A 94 -9.80 -4.29 20.48
CA SER A 94 -9.50 -5.58 21.10
C SER A 94 -8.74 -6.52 20.14
N LEU A 95 -9.18 -6.60 18.87
CA LEU A 95 -8.52 -7.42 17.85
C LEU A 95 -7.09 -6.92 17.56
N SER A 96 -6.90 -5.60 17.55
CA SER A 96 -5.61 -4.95 17.30
C SER A 96 -4.56 -5.24 18.37
N GLN A 97 -4.95 -5.73 19.55
CA GLN A 97 -4.02 -6.14 20.61
C GLN A 97 -3.26 -7.44 20.28
N VAL A 98 -3.82 -8.29 19.41
CA VAL A 98 -3.24 -9.62 19.10
C VAL A 98 -2.86 -9.80 17.63
N CYS A 99 -3.38 -8.94 16.75
CA CYS A 99 -3.11 -9.03 15.32
C CYS A 99 -3.20 -7.67 14.64
N ARG A 100 -2.60 -7.55 13.46
CA ARG A 100 -2.83 -6.40 12.57
C ARG A 100 -4.22 -6.54 11.94
N VAL A 101 -5.07 -5.52 12.06
CA VAL A 101 -6.42 -5.54 11.49
C VAL A 101 -6.49 -4.67 10.24
N LEU A 102 -6.94 -5.25 9.12
CA LEU A 102 -7.11 -4.58 7.83
C LEU A 102 -8.60 -4.61 7.44
N PRO A 103 -9.37 -3.55 7.77
CA PRO A 103 -10.75 -3.45 7.33
C PRO A 103 -10.81 -3.09 5.84
N VAL A 104 -11.36 -4.01 5.04
CA VAL A 104 -11.73 -3.80 3.66
C VAL A 104 -13.22 -3.48 3.66
N GLY A 105 -13.53 -2.18 3.57
CA GLY A 105 -14.90 -1.67 3.66
C GLY A 105 -15.86 -2.23 2.60
N PRO A 106 -17.15 -1.85 2.65
CA PRO A 106 -18.17 -2.41 1.77
C PRO A 106 -17.88 -2.17 0.27
N LEU A 107 -18.33 -3.14 -0.53
CA LEU A 107 -17.94 -3.51 -1.90
C LEU A 107 -17.86 -2.41 -2.98
N GLU A 108 -18.45 -1.25 -2.78
CA GLU A 108 -18.60 -0.27 -3.88
C GLU A 108 -17.28 0.42 -4.26
N ALA A 109 -16.23 0.21 -3.46
CA ALA A 109 -14.97 0.90 -3.57
C ALA A 109 -14.03 0.44 -4.70
N GLY A 110 -14.36 -0.65 -5.41
CA GLY A 110 -13.58 -1.15 -6.54
C GLY A 110 -12.22 -1.77 -6.17
N ASP A 111 -11.58 -2.42 -7.15
CA ASP A 111 -10.37 -3.22 -6.93
C ASP A 111 -9.15 -2.37 -6.50
N ALA A 112 -9.09 -1.10 -6.93
CA ALA A 112 -8.03 -0.17 -6.53
C ALA A 112 -8.02 0.07 -5.01
N ARG A 113 -9.19 0.31 -4.41
CA ARG A 113 -9.30 0.55 -2.97
C ARG A 113 -9.00 -0.71 -2.16
N MET A 114 -9.40 -1.88 -2.65
CA MET A 114 -9.01 -3.15 -2.02
C MET A 114 -7.49 -3.32 -2.05
N ARG A 115 -6.85 -3.02 -3.19
CA ARG A 115 -5.39 -3.05 -3.31
C ARG A 115 -4.72 -2.09 -2.33
N ASP A 116 -5.23 -0.87 -2.19
CA ASP A 116 -4.70 0.12 -1.24
C ASP A 116 -4.82 -0.35 0.21
N CYS A 117 -5.99 -0.90 0.60
CA CYS A 117 -6.20 -1.46 1.94
C CYS A 117 -5.26 -2.64 2.24
N LEU A 118 -4.93 -3.42 1.21
CA LEU A 118 -4.07 -4.60 1.33
C LEU A 118 -2.60 -4.31 1.05
N ALA A 119 -2.22 -3.08 0.69
CA ALA A 119 -0.89 -2.72 0.21
C ALA A 119 0.25 -3.15 1.16
N VAL A 120 -0.02 -3.19 2.47
CA VAL A 120 0.97 -3.64 3.49
C VAL A 120 1.35 -5.12 3.37
N LEU A 121 0.52 -5.93 2.71
CA LEU A 121 0.76 -7.35 2.42
C LEU A 121 1.28 -7.57 0.99
N LEU A 122 1.27 -6.53 0.16
CA LEU A 122 1.70 -6.66 -1.23
C LEU A 122 3.18 -6.30 -1.33
N PRO A 123 3.95 -7.02 -2.17
CA PRO A 123 5.29 -6.61 -2.52
C PRO A 123 5.27 -5.17 -3.05
N LEU A 124 6.24 -4.35 -2.63
CA LEU A 124 6.43 -3.04 -3.22
C LEU A 124 6.84 -3.22 -4.68
N GLU A 125 5.94 -2.84 -5.59
CA GLU A 125 6.24 -2.74 -7.01
C GLU A 125 7.05 -1.46 -7.20
N LEU A 126 8.39 -1.60 -7.27
CA LEU A 126 9.26 -0.50 -7.66
C LEU A 126 9.10 -0.27 -9.16
N PRO A 127 8.96 0.99 -9.61
CA PRO A 127 8.97 1.29 -11.04
C PRO A 127 10.30 0.81 -11.63
N ASP A 128 10.25 0.28 -12.85
CA ASP A 128 11.46 -0.16 -13.54
C ASP A 128 12.39 1.04 -13.73
N ALA A 129 13.70 0.84 -13.68
CA ALA A 129 14.66 1.95 -13.81
C ALA A 129 14.51 2.70 -15.15
N ALA A 130 13.90 2.06 -16.17
CA ALA A 130 13.53 2.66 -17.44
C ALA A 130 12.35 3.65 -17.32
N ASP A 131 11.38 3.41 -16.42
CA ASP A 131 10.26 4.33 -16.15
C ASP A 131 10.71 5.56 -15.35
N MET A 132 11.77 5.42 -14.55
CA MET A 132 12.41 6.54 -13.85
C MET A 132 13.29 7.42 -14.77
N GLN A 133 13.52 7.02 -16.02
CA GLN A 133 14.10 7.86 -17.07
C GLN A 133 13.03 8.65 -17.84
N GLY A 134 11.91 8.97 -17.19
CA GLY A 134 10.97 9.94 -17.72
C GLY A 134 11.67 11.27 -18.01
N ASP A 135 11.34 11.91 -19.13
CA ASP A 135 11.82 13.25 -19.48
C ASP A 135 11.28 14.27 -18.46
N TRP A 136 12.02 14.42 -17.36
CA TRP A 136 11.75 15.38 -16.30
C TRP A 136 11.62 16.80 -16.86
N GLY A 137 12.36 17.12 -17.93
CA GLY A 137 12.27 18.39 -18.65
C GLY A 137 10.88 18.61 -19.25
N SER A 138 10.31 17.60 -19.89
CA SER A 138 8.94 17.64 -20.40
C SER A 138 7.88 17.76 -19.31
N GLU A 139 8.05 17.10 -18.17
CA GLU A 139 7.11 17.22 -17.04
C GLU A 139 7.17 18.61 -16.39
N VAL A 140 8.37 19.18 -16.22
CA VAL A 140 8.53 20.55 -15.72
C VAL A 140 7.93 21.55 -16.70
N ARG A 141 8.17 21.39 -18.01
CA ARG A 141 7.58 22.26 -19.05
C ARG A 141 6.05 22.23 -19.07
N ARG A 142 5.43 21.08 -18.77
CA ARG A 142 3.96 20.96 -18.68
C ARG A 142 3.34 21.76 -17.52
N ARG A 143 4.09 22.02 -16.45
CA ARG A 143 3.60 22.70 -15.23
C ARG A 143 3.87 24.19 -15.17
N LEU A 144 4.70 24.71 -16.09
CA LEU A 144 5.04 26.13 -16.17
C LEU A 144 4.07 26.89 -17.07
N SER A 145 3.77 28.14 -16.73
CA SER A 145 3.01 29.02 -17.62
C SER A 145 3.81 29.34 -18.89
N ALA A 146 3.15 29.75 -19.98
CA ALA A 146 3.82 30.02 -21.27
C ALA A 146 4.92 31.10 -21.18
N GLU A 147 4.83 32.01 -20.22
CA GLU A 147 5.85 33.04 -19.96
C GLU A 147 7.06 32.46 -19.21
N GLU A 148 6.81 31.61 -18.21
CA GLU A 148 7.84 30.90 -17.45
C GLU A 148 8.55 29.84 -18.29
N VAL A 149 7.85 29.17 -19.22
CA VAL A 149 8.43 28.17 -20.13
C VAL A 149 9.58 28.78 -20.95
N ARG A 150 9.45 30.02 -21.44
CA ARG A 150 10.53 30.66 -22.22
C ARG A 150 11.77 30.91 -21.38
N ALA A 151 11.61 31.39 -20.15
CA ALA A 151 12.73 31.62 -19.24
C ALA A 151 13.34 30.29 -18.74
N ALA A 152 12.49 29.33 -18.38
CA ALA A 152 12.89 28.03 -17.88
C ALA A 152 13.55 27.17 -18.96
N THR A 153 13.18 27.28 -20.23
CA THR A 153 13.81 26.47 -21.31
C THR A 153 15.31 26.76 -21.41
N SER A 154 15.73 28.02 -21.28
CA SER A 154 17.15 28.41 -21.26
C SER A 154 17.88 27.85 -20.04
N TYR A 155 17.25 27.85 -18.86
CA TYR A 155 17.85 27.28 -17.66
C TYR A 155 17.87 25.75 -17.65
N LEU A 156 16.82 25.10 -18.18
CA LEU A 156 16.71 23.65 -18.28
C LEU A 156 17.74 23.07 -19.26
N SER A 157 17.93 23.74 -20.41
CA SER A 157 19.01 23.37 -21.36
C SER A 157 20.40 23.63 -20.79
N ALA A 158 20.58 24.70 -20.00
CA ALA A 158 21.84 24.96 -19.31
C ALA A 158 22.12 23.98 -18.15
N ALA A 159 21.08 23.42 -17.53
CA ALA A 159 21.21 22.43 -16.46
C ALA A 159 21.81 21.11 -16.95
N GLU A 160 21.63 20.75 -18.22
CA GLU A 160 22.30 19.60 -18.85
C GLU A 160 23.84 19.74 -18.84
N GLN A 161 24.34 20.97 -18.76
CA GLN A 161 25.78 21.30 -18.68
C GLN A 161 26.26 21.50 -17.23
N GLY A 162 25.40 21.20 -16.24
CA GLY A 162 25.70 21.32 -14.83
C GLY A 162 25.72 22.77 -14.32
N GLU A 163 26.28 22.95 -13.11
CA GLU A 163 26.27 24.23 -12.38
C GLU A 163 26.85 25.39 -13.20
N ALA A 164 27.95 25.16 -13.91
CA ALA A 164 28.62 26.17 -14.71
C ALA A 164 27.74 26.71 -15.84
N GLY A 165 26.97 25.83 -16.49
CA GLY A 165 26.02 26.21 -17.54
C GLY A 165 24.91 27.11 -17.01
N VAL A 166 24.29 26.73 -15.90
CA VAL A 166 23.21 27.50 -15.26
C VAL A 166 23.71 28.87 -14.79
N ARG A 167 24.91 28.92 -14.19
CA ARG A 167 25.50 30.18 -13.70
C ARG A 167 25.79 31.17 -14.83
N LEU A 168 26.25 30.67 -15.98
CA LEU A 168 26.48 31.48 -17.17
C LEU A 168 25.18 32.06 -17.71
N GLU A 169 24.11 31.27 -17.78
CA GLU A 169 22.82 31.73 -18.31
C GLU A 169 22.16 32.76 -17.38
N LEU A 170 22.27 32.56 -16.06
CA LEU A 170 21.83 33.55 -15.07
C LEU A 170 22.58 34.87 -15.25
N ARG A 171 23.91 34.82 -15.37
CA ARG A 171 24.75 36.00 -15.58
C ARG A 171 24.30 36.80 -16.81
N LYS A 172 24.12 36.14 -17.97
CA LYS A 172 23.67 36.80 -19.20
C LYS A 172 22.32 37.50 -19.03
N ARG A 173 21.41 36.92 -18.26
CA ARG A 173 20.07 37.48 -18.02
C ARG A 173 20.12 38.69 -17.10
N VAL A 174 20.96 38.65 -16.05
CA VAL A 174 21.22 39.81 -15.17
C VAL A 174 21.87 40.94 -15.96
N GLU A 175 22.88 40.66 -16.78
CA GLU A 175 23.54 41.67 -17.63
C GLU A 175 22.56 42.31 -18.64
N ARG A 176 21.65 41.52 -19.24
CA ARG A 176 20.58 42.03 -20.12
C ARG A 176 19.58 42.93 -19.38
N ALA A 177 19.19 42.57 -18.16
CA ALA A 177 18.28 43.37 -17.34
C ALA A 177 18.92 44.70 -16.92
N LEU A 178 20.20 44.67 -16.55
CA LEU A 178 20.96 45.87 -16.17
C LEU A 178 21.19 46.82 -17.35
N SER A 179 21.50 46.29 -18.53
CA SER A 179 21.70 47.10 -19.75
C SER A 179 20.40 47.68 -20.29
N GLY A 180 19.27 46.97 -20.18
CA GLY A 180 17.94 47.48 -20.55
C GLY A 180 17.37 48.50 -19.57
N ALA A 181 17.89 48.61 -18.34
CA ALA A 181 17.48 49.60 -17.35
C ALA A 181 18.28 50.92 -17.42
N LEU A 182 19.34 50.96 -18.22
CA LEU A 182 20.24 52.11 -18.41
C LEU A 182 20.05 52.81 -19.76
N SER A 183 19.02 52.42 -20.53
CA SER A 183 18.53 53.09 -21.75
C SER A 183 17.13 53.65 -21.52
#